data_AF-A0A5D2X4K9-F1
#
_entry.id   AF-A0A5D2X4K9-F1
#
_cell.length_a   1.000
_cell.length_b   1.000
_cell.length_c   1.000
_cell.angle_alpha   90.00
_cell.angle_beta   90.00
_cell.angle_gamma   90.00
#
_symmetry.space_group_name_H-M   'P 1'
#
loop_
_entity.id
_entity.type
_entity.pdbx_description
1 polymer ?
#
loop_
_entity_poly.entity_id
_entity_poly.type
_entity_poly.pdbx_seq_one_letter_code
_entity_poly.pdbx_strand_id
1 'polypeptide(L)'
;MARNKEKLVLLLDVGPSMHGVLSEVEKLCSMLVEKKLIFSKYDELEVVVFGTEESNNDLTTEVGGYQNITVLQDIKVVDGDLVDTLQKLRRGTVDGDCIP
;
A
#
# COMPACT_ATOMS: atom_id res chain seq x y z
N MET A 1 -2.97 -15.71 26.45
CA MET A 1 -4.02 -15.38 25.45
C MET A 1 -3.34 -15.34 24.09
N ALA A 2 -3.76 -16.18 23.15
CA ALA A 2 -3.26 -16.08 21.78
C ALA A 2 -3.73 -14.74 21.21
N ARG A 3 -2.82 -13.79 21.05
CA ARG A 3 -3.11 -12.54 20.36
C ARG A 3 -3.30 -12.92 18.89
N ASN A 4 -4.50 -12.71 18.34
CA ASN A 4 -4.76 -12.94 16.92
C ASN A 4 -3.76 -12.11 16.11
N LYS A 5 -2.95 -12.78 15.29
CA LYS A 5 -2.02 -12.14 14.36
C LYS A 5 -2.82 -11.72 13.14
N GLU A 6 -2.90 -10.42 12.88
CA GLU A 6 -3.56 -9.86 11.70
C GLU A 6 -2.58 -9.81 10.52
N LYS A 7 -3.10 -10.00 9.30
CA LYS A 7 -2.41 -9.66 8.06
C LYS A 7 -3.25 -8.60 7.35
N LEU A 8 -2.67 -7.45 7.06
CA LEU A 8 -3.33 -6.31 6.43
C LEU A 8 -2.65 -5.99 5.09
N VAL A 9 -3.45 -5.83 4.04
CA VAL A 9 -2.96 -5.32 2.75
C VAL A 9 -3.58 -3.94 2.54
N LEU A 10 -2.74 -2.91 2.42
CA LEU A 10 -3.16 -1.57 2.01
C LEU A 10 -3.09 -1.49 0.49
N LEU A 11 -4.26 -1.55 -0.17
CA LEU A 11 -4.40 -1.37 -1.60
C LEU A 11 -4.81 0.09 -1.87
N LEU A 12 -3.91 0.88 -2.44
CA LEU A 12 -4.06 2.34 -2.56
C LEU A 12 -4.04 2.80 -4.03
N ASP A 13 -5.00 3.65 -4.39
CA ASP A 13 -5.02 4.32 -5.68
C ASP A 13 -4.12 5.56 -5.64
N VAL A 14 -3.14 5.62 -6.54
CA VAL A 14 -2.25 6.78 -6.71
C VAL A 14 -2.46 7.49 -8.05
N GLY A 15 -3.48 7.09 -8.82
CA GLY A 15 -3.79 7.64 -10.13
C GLY A 15 -4.23 9.12 -10.09
N PRO A 16 -4.27 9.80 -11.26
CA PRO A 16 -4.58 11.23 -11.38
C PRO A 16 -5.88 11.66 -10.68
N SER A 17 -6.90 10.81 -10.67
CA SER A 17 -8.19 11.06 -9.99
C SER A 17 -8.05 11.28 -8.47
N MET A 18 -7.05 10.66 -7.84
CA MET A 18 -6.84 10.66 -6.39
C MET A 18 -5.83 11.71 -5.92
N HIS A 19 -5.18 12.41 -6.84
CA HIS A 19 -4.16 13.41 -6.55
C HIS A 19 -4.60 14.55 -5.62
N GLY A 20 -5.90 14.85 -5.61
CA GLY A 20 -6.50 15.88 -4.74
C GLY A 20 -6.64 15.46 -3.27
N VAL A 21 -6.59 14.16 -2.97
CA VAL A 21 -6.74 13.61 -1.60
C VAL A 21 -5.55 12.74 -1.17
N LEU A 22 -4.55 12.56 -2.04
CA LEU A 22 -3.45 11.64 -1.81
C LEU A 22 -2.67 11.98 -0.54
N SER A 23 -2.46 13.27 -0.25
CA SER A 23 -1.76 13.70 0.96
C SER A 23 -2.52 13.37 2.25
N GLU A 24 -3.85 13.42 2.23
CA GLU A 24 -4.69 12.96 3.33
C GLU A 24 -4.61 11.44 3.49
N VAL A 25 -4.56 10.69 2.38
CA VAL A 25 -4.39 9.24 2.37
C VAL A 25 -3.03 8.84 2.96
N GLU A 26 -1.94 9.48 2.56
CA GLU A 26 -0.59 9.29 3.11
C GLU A 26 -0.60 9.46 4.64
N LYS A 27 -1.20 10.56 5.12
CA LYS A 27 -1.29 10.86 6.54
C LYS A 27 -2.12 9.82 7.29
N LEU A 28 -3.28 9.44 6.76
CA LEU A 28 -4.17 8.47 7.39
C LEU A 28 -3.50 7.09 7.48
N CYS A 29 -2.88 6.63 6.39
CA CYS A 29 -2.21 5.33 6.36
C CYS A 29 -0.99 5.33 7.28
N SER A 30 -0.20 6.41 7.30
CA SER A 30 0.94 6.55 8.22
C SER A 30 0.48 6.45 9.68
N MET A 31 -0.58 7.18 10.05
CA MET A 31 -1.15 7.11 11.40
C MET A 31 -1.69 5.72 11.77
N LEU A 32 -2.22 4.98 10.80
CA LEU A 32 -2.67 3.60 11.00
C LEU A 32 -1.49 2.67 11.33
N VAL A 33 -0.38 2.79 10.60
CA VAL A 33 0.84 2.01 10.84
C VAL A 33 1.48 2.38 12.17
N GLU A 34 1.57 3.67 12.51
CA GLU A 34 2.05 4.14 13.82
C GLU A 34 1.22 3.55 14.99
N LYS A 35 -0.10 3.50 14.86
CA LYS A 35 -0.96 2.84 15.86
C LYS A 35 -0.67 1.34 15.94
N LYS A 36 -0.47 0.67 14.80
CA LYS A 36 -0.11 -0.75 14.78
C LYS A 36 1.27 -0.99 15.40
N LEU A 37 2.25 -0.10 15.24
CA LEU A 37 3.54 -0.20 15.95
C LEU A 37 3.39 -0.20 17.48
N ILE A 38 2.46 0.59 18.01
CA ILE A 38 2.25 0.71 19.46
C ILE A 38 1.45 -0.46 20.01
N PHE A 39 0.31 -0.77 19.39
CA PHE A 39 -0.67 -1.71 19.95
C PHE A 39 -0.54 -3.12 19.36
N SER A 40 -0.07 -3.22 18.12
CA SER A 40 -0.12 -4.44 17.31
C SER A 40 1.18 -4.78 16.57
N LYS A 41 2.35 -4.54 17.17
CA LYS A 41 3.69 -4.67 16.53
C LYS A 41 4.09 -6.01 15.87
N TYR A 42 3.27 -7.05 15.97
CA TYR A 42 3.53 -8.37 15.39
C TYR A 42 2.60 -8.68 14.22
N ASP A 43 1.69 -7.76 13.91
CA ASP A 43 0.86 -7.86 12.72
C ASP A 43 1.75 -7.74 11.48
N GLU A 44 1.29 -8.32 10.39
CA GLU A 44 1.94 -8.20 9.09
C GLU A 44 1.18 -7.22 8.21
N LEU A 45 1.92 -6.41 7.45
CA LEU A 45 1.38 -5.42 6.55
C LEU A 45 2.08 -5.48 5.20
N GLU A 46 1.30 -5.33 4.15
CA GLU A 46 1.75 -5.18 2.76
C GLU A 46 1.18 -3.88 2.18
N VAL A 47 1.94 -3.19 1.33
CA VAL A 47 1.50 -1.97 0.64
C VAL A 47 1.54 -2.20 -0.85
N VAL A 48 0.37 -2.14 -1.47
CA VAL A 48 0.18 -2.27 -2.92
C VAL A 48 -0.45 -0.99 -3.43
N VAL A 49 0.11 -0.44 -4.50
CA VAL A 49 -0.44 0.75 -5.17
C VAL A 49 -0.83 0.43 -6.59
N PHE A 50 -1.88 1.11 -7.08
CA PHE A 50 -2.32 1.02 -8.46
C PHE A 50 -2.50 2.42 -9.06
N GLY A 51 -2.35 2.53 -10.38
CA GLY A 51 -2.24 3.81 -11.11
C GLY A 51 -0.80 4.27 -11.39
N THR A 52 0.20 3.39 -11.20
CA THR A 52 1.61 3.66 -11.53
C THR A 52 1.86 3.50 -13.03
N GLU A 53 2.90 4.13 -13.57
CA GLU A 53 3.27 3.93 -14.99
C GLU A 53 3.81 2.51 -15.20
N GLU A 54 4.67 2.11 -14.28
CA GLU A 54 5.27 0.79 -14.20
C GLU A 54 4.35 -0.24 -13.55
N SER A 55 4.67 -1.52 -13.79
CA SER A 55 4.06 -2.65 -13.07
C SER A 55 5.17 -3.41 -12.36
N ASN A 56 5.00 -3.66 -11.07
CA ASN A 56 5.89 -4.48 -10.28
C ASN A 56 5.05 -5.35 -9.34
N ASN A 57 4.53 -6.44 -9.89
CA ASN A 57 3.80 -7.46 -9.16
C ASN A 57 3.98 -8.82 -9.87
N ASP A 58 3.87 -9.91 -9.11
CA ASP A 58 4.12 -11.25 -9.63
C ASP A 58 3.13 -11.65 -10.73
N LEU A 59 1.87 -11.18 -10.63
CA LEU A 59 0.82 -11.54 -11.58
C LEU A 59 1.07 -10.99 -12.98
N THR A 60 1.62 -9.78 -13.10
CA THR A 60 2.04 -9.24 -14.39
C THR A 60 3.08 -10.13 -15.05
N THR A 61 3.99 -10.71 -14.28
CA THR A 61 5.08 -11.56 -14.80
C THR A 61 4.61 -12.98 -15.10
N GLU A 62 3.79 -13.56 -14.22
CA GLU A 62 3.42 -14.98 -14.28
C GLU A 62 2.28 -15.28 -15.25
N VAL A 63 1.26 -14.43 -15.28
CA VAL A 63 0.02 -14.69 -16.04
C VAL A 63 -0.28 -13.63 -17.10
N GLY A 64 0.39 -12.48 -17.05
CA GLY A 64 0.08 -11.33 -17.89
C GLY A 64 -1.17 -10.58 -17.41
N GLY A 65 -1.21 -9.27 -17.64
CA GLY A 65 -2.25 -8.38 -17.09
C GLY A 65 -1.80 -7.69 -15.80
N TYR A 66 -2.75 -7.28 -14.96
CA TYR A 66 -2.50 -6.54 -13.70
C TYR A 66 -1.51 -5.37 -13.88
N GLN A 67 -1.67 -4.65 -14.99
CA GLN A 67 -0.80 -3.54 -15.36
C GLN A 67 -1.01 -2.36 -14.42
N ASN A 68 0.00 -1.49 -14.31
CA ASN A 68 -0.05 -0.25 -13.55
C ASN A 68 -0.24 -0.48 -12.05
N ILE A 69 0.14 -1.67 -11.56
CA ILE A 69 0.09 -2.09 -10.16
C ILE A 69 1.52 -2.39 -9.68
N THR A 70 1.88 -1.81 -8.54
CA THR A 70 3.19 -1.94 -7.92
C THR A 70 3.06 -2.34 -6.46
N VAL A 71 3.72 -3.43 -6.06
CA VAL A 71 3.95 -3.76 -4.66
C VAL A 71 5.09 -2.87 -4.16
N LEU A 72 4.76 -1.85 -3.34
CA LEU A 72 5.76 -0.95 -2.76
C LEU A 72 6.51 -1.59 -1.60
N GLN A 73 5.81 -2.46 -0.86
CA GLN A 73 6.38 -3.17 0.27
C GLN A 73 5.71 -4.54 0.38
N ASP A 74 6.49 -5.59 0.17
CA ASP A 74 6.07 -6.97 0.41
C ASP A 74 5.61 -7.15 1.85
N ILE A 75 4.73 -8.14 2.04
CA ILE A 75 4.17 -8.47 3.36
C ILE A 75 5.30 -8.70 4.39
N LYS A 76 5.32 -7.86 5.42
CA LYS A 76 6.29 -7.97 6.51
C LYS A 76 5.69 -7.56 7.85
N VAL A 77 6.39 -7.90 8.93
CA VAL A 77 6.00 -7.45 10.28
C VAL A 77 6.09 -5.92 10.35
N VAL A 78 5.13 -5.31 11.02
CA VAL A 78 5.04 -3.85 11.11
C VAL A 78 6.30 -3.23 11.77
N ASP A 79 6.96 -2.32 11.05
CA ASP A 79 8.15 -1.58 11.47
C ASP A 79 8.08 -0.08 11.08
N GLY A 80 9.11 0.70 11.41
CA GLY A 80 9.18 2.13 11.09
C GLY A 80 9.30 2.42 9.60
N ASP A 81 9.95 1.54 8.83
CA ASP A 81 10.16 1.73 7.39
C ASP A 81 8.84 1.74 6.60
N LEU A 82 7.80 1.07 7.11
CA LEU A 82 6.45 1.13 6.55
C LEU A 82 5.84 2.54 6.64
N VAL A 83 6.13 3.28 7.72
CA VAL A 83 5.68 4.67 7.85
C VAL A 83 6.38 5.52 6.81
N ASP A 84 7.70 5.35 6.64
CA ASP A 84 8.47 6.07 5.63
C ASP A 84 8.00 5.78 4.20
N THR A 85 7.56 4.54 3.93
CA THR A 85 6.99 4.13 2.64
C THR A 85 5.69 4.87 2.36
N LEU A 86 4.80 4.97 3.35
CA LEU A 86 3.50 5.62 3.22
C LEU A 86 3.56 7.14 3.20
N GLN A 87 4.62 7.75 3.74
CA GLN A 87 4.85 9.20 3.65
C GLN A 87 5.46 9.65 2.32
N LYS A 88 5.84 8.69 1.44
CA LYS A 88 6.51 8.94 0.17
C LYS A 88 5.74 8.31 -0.99
N LEU A 89 4.41 8.24 -0.90
CA LEU A 89 3.60 7.69 -1.99
C LEU A 89 3.78 8.58 -3.22
N ARG A 90 4.23 7.96 -4.31
CA ARG A 90 4.40 8.69 -5.57
C ARG A 90 3.04 8.92 -6.21
N ARG A 91 2.89 10.07 -6.84
CA ARG A 91 1.75 10.36 -7.73
C ARG A 91 1.88 9.50 -8.98
N GLY A 92 0.92 8.61 -9.17
CA GLY A 92 0.76 7.84 -10.40
C GLY A 92 0.36 8.72 -11.58
N THR A 93 0.57 8.19 -12.78
CA THR A 93 0.33 8.89 -14.06
C THR A 93 -0.77 8.25 -14.88
N VAL A 94 -1.27 7.08 -14.46
CA VAL A 94 -2.28 6.29 -15.15
C VAL A 94 -3.49 6.11 -14.24
N ASP A 95 -4.68 6.05 -14.83
CA ASP A 95 -5.89 5.75 -14.08
C ASP A 95 -5.87 4.29 -13.61
N GLY A 96 -6.17 4.11 -12.33
CA GLY A 96 -6.28 2.81 -11.71
C GLY A 96 -7.49 2.01 -12.18
N ASP A 97 -7.32 0.71 -12.42
CA ASP A 97 -8.45 -0.21 -12.61
C ASP A 97 -8.89 -0.78 -11.27
N CYS A 98 -9.77 -0.06 -10.58
CA CYS A 98 -10.47 -0.54 -9.39
C CYS A 98 -11.98 -0.52 -9.62
N ILE A 99 -12.68 -1.56 -9.14
CA ILE A 99 -14.14 -1.63 -9.25
C ILE A 99 -14.74 -0.58 -8.30
N PRO A 100 -15.56 0.36 -8.80
CA PRO A 100 -16.23 1.38 -7.99
C PRO A 100 -17.40 0.83 -7.15
#